data_AF-A0A2A3M5G5-F1
#
_entry.id   AF-A0A2A3M5G5-F1
#
_cell.length_a   1.000
_cell.length_b   1.000
_cell.length_c   1.000
_cell.angle_alpha   90.00
_cell.angle_beta   90.00
_cell.angle_gamma   90.00
#
_symmetry.space_group_name_H-M   'P 1'
#
loop_
_entity.id
_entity.type
_entity.pdbx_description
1 polymer ?
#
loop_
_entity_poly.entity_id
_entity_poly.type
_entity_poly.pdbx_seq_one_letter_code
_entity_poly.pdbx_strand_id
1 'polypeptide(L)'
;MKRVLLVVLLGVVYWAWHERQALADFPGILSAYSAKEYCSCRFVMGFEPAYCQGYVKQWLPLSLLEEDSQQRQVTAEGLGRRNQAAWQGPREGCRLLP
;
A
#
# COMPACT_ATOMS: atom_id res chain seq x y z
N MET A 1 -7.53 -30.07 26.79
CA MET A 1 -7.74 -29.37 25.50
C MET A 1 -8.46 -28.03 25.66
N LYS A 2 -9.67 -27.96 26.25
CA LYS A 2 -10.42 -26.69 26.42
C LYS A 2 -9.65 -25.57 27.14
N ARG A 3 -8.92 -25.89 28.21
CA ARG A 3 -8.09 -24.91 28.96
C ARG A 3 -6.94 -24.34 28.11
N VAL A 4 -6.31 -25.18 27.31
CA VAL A 4 -5.23 -24.75 26.40
C VAL A 4 -5.77 -23.83 25.32
N LEU A 5 -6.91 -24.18 24.72
CA LEU A 5 -7.59 -23.31 23.75
C LEU A 5 -7.91 -21.94 24.36
N LEU A 6 -8.43 -21.91 25.59
CA LEU A 6 -8.72 -20.68 26.33
C LEU A 6 -7.46 -19.83 26.52
N VAL A 7 -6.35 -20.43 26.94
CA VAL A 7 -5.07 -19.72 27.10
C VAL A 7 -4.57 -19.16 25.76
N VAL A 8 -4.66 -19.94 24.68
CA VAL A 8 -4.27 -19.48 23.34
C VAL A 8 -5.14 -18.32 22.89
N LEU A 9 -6.46 -18.40 23.05
CA LEU A 9 -7.38 -17.32 22.68
C LEU A 9 -7.10 -16.03 23.48
N LEU A 10 -6.87 -16.14 24.80
CA LEU A 10 -6.48 -14.99 25.62
C LEU A 10 -5.15 -14.39 25.17
N GLY A 11 -4.18 -15.24 24.81
CA GLY A 11 -2.90 -14.81 24.25
C GLY A 11 -3.06 -14.06 22.93
N VAL A 12 -3.90 -14.56 22.01
CA VAL A 12 -4.18 -13.90 20.72
C VAL A 12 -4.89 -12.55 20.93
N VAL A 13 -5.85 -12.48 21.85
CA VAL A 13 -6.55 -11.23 22.17
C VAL A 13 -5.59 -10.21 22.77
N TYR A 14 -4.75 -10.63 23.72
CA TYR A 14 -3.73 -9.77 24.31
C TYR A 14 -2.74 -9.25 23.26
N TRP A 15 -2.25 -10.15 22.39
CA TRP A 15 -1.35 -9.79 21.30
C TRP A 15 -1.99 -8.83 20.31
N ALA A 16 -3.23 -9.09 19.88
CA ALA A 16 -3.96 -8.22 18.95
C ALA A 16 -4.20 -6.82 19.55
N TRP A 17 -4.44 -6.73 20.86
CA TRP A 17 -4.56 -5.45 21.56
C TRP A 17 -3.22 -4.70 21.65
N HIS A 18 -2.13 -5.44 21.93
CA HIS A 18 -0.78 -4.90 21.98
C HIS A 18 -0.37 -4.34 20.61
N GLU A 19 -0.57 -5.13 19.55
CA GLU A 19 -0.21 -4.81 18.16
C GLU A 19 -1.30 -4.06 17.38
N ARG A 20 -2.32 -3.53 18.06
CA ARG A 20 -3.49 -2.92 17.40
C ARG A 20 -3.13 -1.84 16.38
N GLN A 21 -2.06 -1.08 16.64
CA GLN A 21 -1.61 -0.02 15.74
C GLN A 21 -0.99 -0.62 14.47
N ALA A 22 -0.08 -1.59 14.61
CA ALA A 22 0.50 -2.29 13.47
C ALA A 22 -0.57 -2.99 12.62
N LEU A 23 -1.56 -3.62 13.26
CA LEU A 23 -2.70 -4.24 12.59
C LEU A 23 -3.58 -3.20 11.86
N ALA A 24 -3.74 -2.01 12.42
CA ALA A 24 -4.50 -0.92 11.79
C ALA A 24 -3.76 -0.27 10.60
N ASP A 25 -2.43 -0.17 10.68
CA ASP A 25 -1.59 0.46 9.66
C ASP A 25 -1.34 -0.46 8.46
N PHE A 26 -1.21 -1.77 8.69
CA PHE A 26 -0.87 -2.76 7.65
C PHE A 26 -1.74 -2.70 6.38
N PRO A 27 -3.09 -2.62 6.45
CA PRO A 27 -3.93 -2.60 5.26
C PRO A 27 -3.61 -1.44 4.30
N GLY A 28 -3.14 -0.30 4.82
CA GLY A 28 -2.80 0.86 4.00
C GLY A 28 -1.45 0.74 3.30
N ILE A 29 -0.56 -0.12 3.79
CA ILE A 29 0.81 -0.25 3.26
C ILE A 29 0.79 -0.68 1.80
N LEU A 30 -0.07 -1.64 1.44
CA LEU A 30 -0.12 -2.19 0.08
C LEU A 30 -0.49 -1.10 -0.96
N SER A 31 -1.61 -0.41 -0.76
CA SER A 31 -2.06 0.65 -1.66
C SER A 31 -1.10 1.86 -1.64
N ALA A 32 -0.60 2.25 -0.47
CA ALA A 32 0.35 3.35 -0.34
C ALA A 32 1.67 3.08 -1.08
N TYR A 33 2.26 1.90 -0.86
CA TYR A 33 3.46 1.45 -1.56
C TYR A 33 3.23 1.44 -3.07
N SER A 34 2.19 0.76 -3.53
CA SER A 34 1.94 0.59 -4.97
C SER A 34 1.66 1.91 -5.67
N ALA A 35 0.86 2.82 -5.08
CA ALA A 35 0.63 4.14 -5.66
C ALA A 35 1.92 4.95 -5.78
N LYS A 36 2.71 5.03 -4.68
CA LYS A 36 3.91 5.85 -4.64
C LYS A 36 5.02 5.31 -5.54
N GLU A 37 5.32 4.02 -5.45
CA GLU A 37 6.41 3.40 -6.21
C GLU A 37 6.09 3.32 -7.70
N TYR A 38 4.82 3.11 -8.06
CA TYR A 38 4.40 3.16 -9.47
C TYR A 38 4.53 4.59 -10.00
N CYS A 39 4.06 5.61 -9.25
CA CYS A 39 4.24 7.02 -9.60
C CYS A 39 5.72 7.36 -9.82
N SER A 40 6.59 6.97 -8.88
CA SER A 40 8.03 7.22 -9.00
C SER A 40 8.62 6.53 -10.24
N CYS A 41 8.27 5.26 -10.47
CA CYS A 41 8.69 4.51 -11.65
C CYS A 41 8.27 5.22 -12.97
N ARG A 42 7.05 5.76 -13.02
CA ARG A 42 6.52 6.44 -14.20
C ARG A 42 7.07 7.84 -14.41
N PHE A 43 7.01 8.69 -13.39
CA PHE A 43 7.17 10.14 -13.55
C PHE A 43 8.50 10.67 -13.02
N VAL A 44 9.20 9.91 -12.17
CA VAL A 44 10.57 10.24 -11.74
C VAL A 44 11.58 9.51 -12.63
N MET A 45 11.40 8.20 -12.81
CA MET A 45 12.33 7.37 -13.59
C MET A 45 12.02 7.34 -15.08
N GLY A 46 10.78 7.64 -15.49
CA GLY A 46 10.40 7.69 -16.91
C GLY A 46 10.20 6.33 -17.57
N PHE A 47 9.94 5.26 -16.80
CA PHE A 47 9.69 3.94 -17.36
C PHE A 47 8.26 3.78 -17.89
N GLU A 48 8.08 2.81 -18.79
CA GLU A 48 6.78 2.51 -19.40
C GLU A 48 5.79 1.85 -18.41
N PRO A 49 4.47 2.05 -18.58
CA PRO A 49 3.43 1.53 -17.70
C PRO A 49 3.57 0.03 -17.37
N ALA A 50 3.74 -0.82 -18.38
CA ALA A 50 3.79 -2.27 -18.20
C ALA A 50 4.95 -2.71 -17.29
N TYR A 51 6.12 -2.06 -17.41
CA TYR A 51 7.25 -2.32 -16.52
C TYR A 51 6.91 -1.92 -15.08
N CYS A 52 6.35 -0.72 -14.90
CA CYS A 52 6.00 -0.21 -13.58
C CYS A 52 4.91 -1.04 -12.90
N GLN A 53 3.94 -1.58 -13.65
CA GLN A 53 2.94 -2.52 -13.12
C GLN A 53 3.59 -3.79 -12.59
N GLY A 54 4.57 -4.34 -13.32
CA GLY A 54 5.36 -5.48 -12.86
C GLY A 54 6.22 -5.15 -11.63
N TYR A 55 6.84 -3.97 -11.62
CA TYR A 55 7.72 -3.51 -10.54
C TYR A 55 6.99 -3.42 -9.19
N VAL A 56 5.77 -2.88 -9.16
CA VAL A 56 5.02 -2.73 -7.90
C VAL A 56 4.21 -3.97 -7.52
N LYS A 57 4.25 -5.04 -8.32
CA LYS A 57 3.46 -6.25 -8.08
C LYS A 57 3.88 -6.89 -6.77
N GLN A 58 2.91 -7.09 -5.87
CA GLN A 58 3.10 -7.77 -4.59
C GLN A 58 2.43 -9.14 -4.60
N TRP A 59 2.71 -9.95 -3.57
CA TRP A 59 2.02 -11.22 -3.36
C TRP A 59 0.52 -11.04 -3.12
N LEU A 60 0.15 -9.96 -2.41
CA LEU A 60 -1.24 -9.58 -2.20
C LEU A 60 -1.75 -8.81 -3.43
N PRO A 61 -2.94 -9.13 -3.95
CA PRO A 61 -3.49 -8.46 -5.12
C PRO A 61 -3.97 -7.05 -4.78
N LEU A 62 -3.76 -6.12 -5.70
CA LEU A 62 -4.47 -4.85 -5.74
C LEU A 62 -5.86 -5.07 -6.35
N SER A 63 -6.87 -4.38 -5.84
CA SER A 63 -8.18 -4.27 -6.50
C SER A 63 -8.21 -3.18 -7.56
N LEU A 64 -7.32 -2.18 -7.44
CA LEU A 64 -7.21 -1.05 -8.37
C LEU A 64 -5.76 -0.60 -8.49
N LEU A 65 -5.33 -0.28 -9.71
CA LEU A 65 -4.12 0.47 -9.99
C LEU A 65 -4.36 1.31 -11.25
N GLU A 66 -4.56 2.61 -11.06
CA GLU A 66 -4.91 3.55 -12.12
C GLU A 66 -3.92 4.71 -12.17
N GLU A 67 -3.56 5.11 -13.39
CA GLU A 67 -2.66 6.22 -13.66
C GLU A 67 -3.43 7.33 -14.39
N ASP A 68 -3.34 8.56 -13.87
CA ASP A 68 -3.68 9.78 -14.58
C ASP A 68 -2.37 10.44 -15.03
N SER A 69 -1.99 10.21 -16.29
CA SER A 69 -0.75 10.76 -16.85
C SER A 69 -0.83 12.28 -17.06
N GLN A 70 -2.02 12.87 -17.18
CA GLN A 70 -2.17 14.32 -17.34
C GLN A 70 -1.84 15.04 -16.02
N GLN A 71 -2.37 14.52 -14.91
CA GLN A 71 -2.12 15.04 -13.57
C GLN A 71 -0.84 14.47 -12.93
N ARG A 72 -0.20 13.49 -13.57
CA ARG A 72 0.94 12.73 -13.03
C ARG A 72 0.62 12.14 -11.66
N GLN A 73 -0.56 11.54 -11.57
CA GLN A 73 -1.12 10.97 -10.35
C GLN A 73 -1.41 9.49 -10.54
N VAL A 74 -1.31 8.73 -9.46
CA VAL A 74 -1.57 7.29 -9.43
C VAL A 74 -2.46 6.98 -8.24
N THR A 75 -3.53 6.24 -8.47
CA THR A 75 -4.43 5.73 -7.44
C THR A 75 -4.27 4.22 -7.34
N ALA A 76 -4.11 3.69 -6.13
CA ALA A 76 -4.10 2.25 -5.89
C ALA A 76 -5.07 1.88 -4.77
N GLU A 77 -5.65 0.69 -4.88
CA GLU A 77 -6.48 0.10 -3.84
C GLU A 77 -6.08 -1.35 -3.56
N GLY A 78 -6.14 -1.71 -2.29
CA GLY A 78 -5.92 -3.07 -1.81
C GLY A 78 -6.31 -3.18 -0.35
N LEU A 79 -6.75 -4.38 0.08
CA LEU A 79 -7.16 -4.64 1.47
C LEU A 79 -8.20 -3.63 2.03
N GLY A 80 -9.06 -3.09 1.17
CA GLY A 80 -10.08 -2.11 1.55
C GLY A 80 -9.55 -0.70 1.84
N ARG A 81 -8.31 -0.39 1.47
CA ARG A 81 -7.72 0.95 1.55
C ARG A 81 -7.44 1.50 0.15
N ARG A 82 -7.62 2.82 -0.01
CA ARG A 82 -7.30 3.59 -1.21
C ARG A 82 -6.21 4.59 -0.84
N ASN A 83 -5.16 4.66 -1.65
CA ASN A 83 -4.13 5.69 -1.54
C ASN A 83 -3.82 6.28 -2.90
N GLN A 84 -3.39 7.53 -2.89
CA GLN A 84 -3.00 8.28 -4.08
C GLN A 84 -1.59 8.81 -3.91
N ALA A 85 -0.84 8.86 -5.00
CA ALA A 85 0.44 9.54 -5.06
C ALA A 85 0.48 10.43 -6.30
N ALA A 86 1.11 11.60 -6.17
CA ALA A 86 1.30 12.52 -7.28
C ALA A 86 2.74 12.98 -7.36
N TRP A 87 3.21 13.21 -8.58
CA TRP A 87 4.50 13.85 -8.83
C TRP A 87 4.43 15.34 -8.46
N GLN A 88 5.27 15.77 -7.53
CA GLN A 88 5.26 17.15 -7.02
C GLN A 88 6.35 18.04 -7.63
N GLY A 89 7.37 17.45 -8.25
CA GLY A 89 8.49 18.20 -8.80
C GLY A 89 9.75 17.35 -8.92
N PRO A 90 10.79 17.87 -9.57
CA PRO A 90 12.06 17.17 -9.74
C PRO A 90 12.85 17.00 -8.43
N ARG A 91 12.58 17.81 -7.39
CA ARG A 91 13.27 17.69 -6.09
C ARG A 91 12.55 16.72 -5.17
N GLU A 92 11.22 16.80 -5.15
CA GLU A 92 10.34 16.06 -4.24
C GLU A 92 9.98 14.68 -4.79
N GLY A 93 9.96 14.54 -6.13
CA GLY A 93 9.51 13.34 -6.82
C GLY A 93 8.02 13.07 -6.59
N CYS A 94 7.66 11.79 -6.50
CA CYS A 94 6.30 11.37 -6.15
C CYS A 94 6.10 11.28 -4.64
N ARG A 95 5.00 11.85 -4.14
CA ARG A 95 4.59 11.75 -2.74
C ARG A 95 3.17 11.23 -2.62
N LEU A 96 2.91 10.55 -1.51
CA LEU A 96 1.55 10.21 -1.10
C LEU A 96 0.76 11.48 -0.82
N LEU A 97 -0.48 11.49 -1.30
CA LEU A 97 -1.46 12.51 -0.96
C LEU A 97 -2.12 12.15 0.38
N PRO A 98 -2.49 13.15 1.19
CA PRO A 98 -3.15 12.95 2.48
C PRO A 98 -4.55 12.34 2.34
#